data_AF-A0A1G7SVN0-F1
#
_entry.id   AF-A0A1G7SVN0-F1
#
_cell.length_a   1.000
_cell.length_b   1.000
_cell.length_c   1.000
_cell.angle_alpha   90.00
_cell.angle_beta   90.00
_cell.angle_gamma   90.00
#
_symmetry.space_group_name_H-M   'P 1'
#
loop_
_entity.id
_entity.type
_entity.pdbx_description
1 polymer ?
#
loop_
_entity_poly.entity_id
_entity_poly.type
_entity_poly.pdbx_seq_one_letter_code
_entity_poly.pdbx_strand_id
1 'polypeptide(L)'
;MPDLRGLAATPSPTPTGPPAELVTPGIAGFVAIAVVAIVIVLLAIDMLRRIRRAQYRSDVNEMLDAEEAAARGEDAPRDEDGPGDLTPGGPARG
;
A
#
# COMPACT_ATOMS: atom_id res chain seq x y z
N MET A 1 25.05 -1.27 -79.12
CA MET A 1 24.24 -2.23 -78.35
C MET A 1 24.63 -2.06 -76.89
N PRO A 2 23.79 -1.45 -76.04
CA PRO A 2 24.13 -1.28 -74.62
C PRO A 2 24.07 -2.63 -73.89
N ASP A 3 25.12 -2.93 -73.12
CA ASP A 3 25.30 -4.21 -72.42
C ASP A 3 24.40 -4.31 -71.18
N LEU A 4 23.48 -5.29 -71.17
CA LEU A 4 22.54 -5.60 -70.08
C LEU A 4 23.21 -6.34 -68.90
N ARG A 5 24.48 -6.07 -68.60
CA ARG A 5 25.26 -6.79 -67.57
C ARG A 5 24.94 -6.40 -66.13
N GLY A 6 24.06 -5.42 -65.91
CA GLY A 6 23.73 -4.88 -64.58
C GLY A 6 22.46 -5.44 -63.92
N LEU A 7 21.70 -6.33 -64.56
CA LEU A 7 20.46 -6.89 -64.01
C LEU A 7 20.65 -8.21 -63.23
N ALA A 8 21.86 -8.47 -62.74
CA ALA A 8 22.08 -9.62 -61.87
C ALA A 8 21.31 -9.40 -60.55
N ALA A 9 20.26 -10.19 -60.33
CA ALA A 9 19.52 -10.20 -59.08
C ALA A 9 20.46 -10.63 -57.94
N THR A 10 20.86 -9.69 -57.08
CA THR A 10 21.54 -10.02 -55.83
C THR A 10 20.58 -10.82 -54.95
N PRO A 11 20.97 -12.01 -54.46
CA PRO A 11 20.13 -12.77 -53.55
C PRO A 11 19.91 -11.94 -52.28
N SER A 12 18.64 -11.79 -51.90
CA SER A 12 18.28 -11.15 -50.63
C SER A 12 18.69 -12.08 -49.47
N PRO A 13 19.39 -11.60 -48.43
CA PRO A 13 19.78 -12.45 -47.31
C PRO A 13 18.54 -12.97 -46.59
N THR A 14 18.46 -14.28 -46.40
CA THR A 14 17.44 -14.88 -45.51
C THR A 14 17.78 -14.47 -44.07
N PRO A 15 16.87 -13.80 -43.33
CA PRO A 15 17.11 -13.48 -41.94
C PRO A 15 17.30 -14.78 -41.15
N THR A 16 18.54 -15.04 -40.75
CA THR A 16 18.86 -16.12 -39.82
C THR A 16 18.67 -15.58 -38.42
N GLY A 17 17.49 -15.81 -37.85
CA GLY A 17 17.24 -15.55 -36.43
C GLY A 17 18.12 -16.46 -35.55
N PRO A 18 18.34 -16.09 -34.28
CA PRO A 18 19.01 -17.00 -33.35
C PRO A 18 18.26 -18.35 -33.30
N PRO A 19 18.98 -19.46 -33.06
CA PRO A 19 18.34 -20.77 -32.98
C PRO A 19 17.21 -20.75 -31.93
N ALA A 20 16.12 -21.48 -32.17
CA ALA A 20 14.93 -21.46 -31.31
C ALA A 20 15.23 -21.82 -29.84
N GLU A 21 16.25 -22.65 -29.62
CA GLU A 21 16.79 -23.04 -28.31
C GLU A 21 17.35 -21.85 -27.51
N LEU A 22 17.74 -20.76 -28.18
CA LEU A 22 18.27 -19.56 -27.56
C LEU A 22 17.17 -18.59 -27.08
N VAL A 23 15.98 -18.65 -27.66
CA VAL A 23 14.88 -17.68 -27.44
C VAL A 23 13.77 -18.24 -26.56
N THR A 24 13.75 -19.55 -26.34
CA THR A 24 12.78 -20.18 -25.45
C THR A 24 13.53 -20.71 -24.23
N PRO A 25 13.32 -20.13 -23.04
CA PRO A 25 13.85 -20.72 -21.83
C PRO A 25 13.23 -22.12 -21.72
N GLY A 26 14.04 -23.17 -21.86
CA GLY A 26 13.57 -24.54 -21.74
C GLY A 26 13.03 -24.84 -20.33
N ILE A 27 12.91 -26.11 -19.96
CA ILE A 27 12.37 -26.53 -18.65
C ILE A 27 13.06 -25.79 -17.48
N ALA A 28 14.38 -25.57 -17.57
CA ALA A 28 15.12 -24.82 -16.57
C ALA A 28 14.62 -23.37 -16.38
N GLY A 29 14.30 -22.67 -17.46
CA GLY A 29 13.78 -21.31 -17.41
C GLY A 29 12.34 -21.25 -16.89
N PHE A 30 11.51 -22.24 -17.24
CA PHE A 30 10.17 -22.36 -16.67
C PHE A 30 10.20 -22.57 -15.15
N VAL A 31 11.09 -23.45 -14.67
CA VAL A 31 11.31 -23.69 -13.24
C VAL A 31 11.81 -22.41 -12.56
N ALA A 32 12.74 -21.67 -13.17
CA ALA A 32 13.22 -20.40 -12.63
C ALA A 32 12.09 -19.39 -12.43
N ILE A 33 11.22 -19.20 -13.43
CA ILE A 33 10.06 -18.31 -13.32
C ILE A 33 9.05 -18.81 -12.30
N ALA A 34 8.80 -20.12 -12.21
CA ALA A 34 7.91 -20.70 -11.20
C ALA A 34 8.40 -20.39 -9.77
N VAL A 35 9.71 -20.49 -9.52
CA VAL A 35 10.30 -20.13 -8.22
C VAL A 35 10.11 -18.64 -7.92
N VAL A 36 10.36 -17.76 -8.90
CA VAL A 36 10.15 -16.31 -8.73
C VAL A 36 8.68 -16.02 -8.40
N ALA A 37 7.73 -16.66 -9.09
CA ALA A 37 6.31 -16.51 -8.81
C ALA A 37 5.95 -16.95 -7.38
N ILE A 38 6.50 -18.08 -6.91
CA ILE A 38 6.32 -18.55 -5.53
C ILE A 38 6.84 -17.52 -4.53
N VAL A 39 8.03 -16.98 -4.76
CA VAL A 39 8.62 -15.94 -3.91
C VAL A 39 7.67 -14.73 -3.84
N ILE A 40 7.20 -14.23 -4.98
CA ILE A 40 6.25 -13.11 -5.02
C ILE A 40 4.97 -13.43 -4.24
N VAL A 41 4.39 -14.61 -4.40
CA VAL A 41 3.19 -15.03 -3.66
C VAL A 41 3.45 -15.10 -2.15
N LEU A 42 4.58 -15.67 -1.74
CA LEU A 42 4.97 -15.73 -0.33
C LEU A 42 5.16 -14.33 0.25
N LEU A 43 5.78 -13.40 -0.50
CA LEU A 43 5.89 -11.99 -0.10
C LEU A 43 4.52 -11.33 0.02
N ALA A 44 3.59 -11.59 -0.90
CA ALA A 44 2.24 -11.06 -0.81
C ALA A 44 1.51 -11.58 0.43
N ILE A 45 1.60 -12.89 0.71
CA ILE A 45 1.00 -13.50 1.91
C ILE A 45 1.66 -12.95 3.19
N ASP A 46 2.98 -12.81 3.20
CA ASP A 46 3.72 -12.22 4.32
C ASP A 46 3.27 -10.78 4.58
N MET A 47 3.19 -9.96 3.52
CA MET A 47 2.71 -8.58 3.61
C MET A 47 1.28 -8.51 4.14
N LEU A 48 0.38 -9.37 3.64
CA LEU A 48 -1.01 -9.42 4.12
C LEU A 48 -1.09 -9.86 5.59
N ARG A 49 -0.31 -10.86 5.99
CA ARG A 49 -0.22 -11.30 7.40
C ARG A 49 0.34 -10.18 8.29
N ARG A 50 1.37 -9.48 7.82
CA ARG A 50 1.99 -8.36 8.52
C ARG A 50 1.02 -7.22 8.73
N ILE A 51 0.28 -6.82 7.69
CA ILE A 51 -0.74 -5.77 7.76
C ILE A 51 -1.82 -6.15 8.76
N ARG A 52 -2.40 -7.36 8.64
CA ARG A 52 -3.43 -7.83 9.58
C ARG A 52 -2.90 -7.80 11.02
N ARG A 53 -1.69 -8.33 11.24
CA ARG A 53 -1.07 -8.37 12.57
C ARG A 53 -0.78 -6.98 13.15
N ALA A 54 -0.46 -5.99 12.32
CA ALA A 54 -0.23 -4.61 12.76
C ALA A 54 -1.56 -3.91 13.11
N GLN A 55 -2.60 -4.10 12.28
CA GLN A 55 -3.91 -3.48 12.47
C GLN A 55 -4.64 -3.99 13.73
N TYR A 56 -4.53 -5.28 14.06
CA TYR A 56 -5.11 -5.81 15.32
C TYR A 56 -4.62 -5.08 16.59
N ARG A 57 -3.45 -4.44 16.55
CA ARG A 57 -2.94 -3.68 17.70
C ARG A 57 -3.39 -2.22 17.69
N SER A 58 -3.51 -1.58 16.53
CA SER A 58 -3.96 -0.18 16.45
C SER A 58 -5.44 -0.07 16.76
N ASP A 59 -6.25 -0.93 16.17
CA ASP A 59 -7.71 -0.79 16.21
C ASP A 59 -8.23 -1.13 17.62
N VAL A 60 -7.57 -2.05 18.32
CA VAL A 60 -7.88 -2.38 19.73
C VAL A 60 -7.41 -1.27 20.68
N ASN A 61 -6.23 -0.70 20.45
CA ASN A 61 -5.76 0.42 21.27
C ASN A 61 -6.64 1.65 21.10
N GLU A 62 -7.16 1.92 19.90
CA GLU A 62 -8.03 3.07 19.66
C GLU A 62 -9.40 2.91 20.32
N MET A 63 -9.95 1.68 20.39
CA MET A 63 -11.16 1.39 21.17
C MET A 63 -10.91 1.51 22.68
N LEU A 64 -9.76 1.03 23.18
CA LEU A 64 -9.37 1.18 24.59
C LEU A 64 -9.13 2.65 24.96
N ASP A 65 -8.43 3.41 24.13
CA ASP A 65 -8.20 4.86 24.35
C ASP A 65 -9.54 5.62 24.31
N ALA A 66 -10.48 5.24 23.45
CA ALA A 66 -11.81 5.85 23.40
C ALA A 66 -12.66 5.51 24.65
N GLU A 67 -12.60 4.27 25.14
CA GLU A 67 -13.27 3.87 26.38
C GLU A 67 -12.63 4.53 27.61
N GLU A 68 -11.30 4.63 27.69
CA GLU A 68 -10.60 5.34 28.76
C GLU A 68 -10.83 6.86 28.71
N ALA A 69 -10.94 7.44 27.51
CA ALA A 69 -11.29 8.85 27.35
C ALA A 69 -12.75 9.12 27.73
N ALA A 70 -13.67 8.21 27.40
CA ALA A 70 -15.05 8.27 27.86
C ALA A 70 -15.13 8.16 29.39
N ALA A 71 -14.42 7.20 30.00
CA ALA A 71 -14.36 7.04 31.45
C ALA A 71 -13.73 8.26 32.15
N ARG A 72 -12.64 8.83 31.60
CA ARG A 72 -12.05 10.08 32.13
C ARG A 72 -12.93 11.31 31.94
N GLY A 73 -13.76 11.34 30.90
CA GLY A 73 -14.73 12.41 30.66
C GLY A 73 -15.91 12.36 31.63
N GLU A 74 -16.28 11.17 32.11
CA GLU A 74 -17.31 10.97 33.14
C GLU A 74 -16.80 11.23 34.57
N ASP A 75 -15.51 10.99 34.84
CA ASP A 75 -14.85 11.26 36.12
C ASP A 75 -14.25 12.69 36.26
N ALA A 76 -14.41 13.56 35.25
CA ALA A 76 -14.04 14.96 35.40
C ALA A 76 -14.94 15.60 36.49
N PRO A 77 -14.38 16.20 37.55
CA PRO A 77 -15.18 16.78 38.62
C PRO A 77 -16.06 17.87 38.02
N ARG A 78 -17.38 17.73 38.18
CA ARG A 78 -18.31 18.86 38.12
C ARG A 78 -17.93 19.76 39.29
N ASP A 79 -17.06 20.73 39.03
CA ASP A 79 -16.84 21.87 39.90
C ASP A 79 -18.13 22.72 39.89
N GLU A 80 -19.14 22.29 40.66
CA GLU A 80 -20.24 23.14 41.08
C GLU A 80 -20.23 23.30 42.62
N ASP A 81 -20.30 24.57 43.04
CA ASP A 81 -20.55 25.17 44.37
C ASP A 81 -19.39 25.23 45.39
N GLY A 82 -19.05 26.37 46.04
CA GLY A 82 -19.63 27.73 46.21
C GLY A 82 -18.69 28.57 47.13
N PRO A 83 -18.98 29.85 47.50
CA PRO A 83 -20.16 30.19 48.30
C PRO A 83 -20.84 31.52 47.92
N GLY A 84 -22.10 31.67 48.33
CA GLY A 84 -22.87 32.89 48.14
C GLY A 84 -22.29 34.10 48.87
N ASP A 85 -22.44 35.27 48.26
CA ASP A 85 -22.55 36.53 48.99
C ASP A 85 -23.70 37.35 48.40
N LEU A 86 -24.75 37.46 49.20
CA LEU A 86 -25.86 38.37 49.00
C LEU A 86 -25.41 39.76 49.45
N THR A 87 -25.12 40.66 48.51
CA THR A 87 -25.05 42.09 48.84
C THR A 87 -26.35 42.80 48.43
N PRO A 88 -27.11 43.37 49.39
CA PRO A 88 -28.29 44.18 49.12
C PRO A 88 -27.91 45.66 48.94
N GLY A 89 -28.30 46.30 47.82
CA GLY A 89 -28.29 47.78 47.70
C GLY A 89 -28.14 48.34 46.28
N GLY A 90 -29.19 48.98 45.75
CA GLY A 90 -29.30 49.62 44.41
C GLY A 90 -28.60 50.99 44.25
N PRO A 91 -29.10 51.99 43.48
CA PRO A 91 -30.28 52.03 42.60
C PRO A 91 -30.03 52.60 41.16
N ALA A 92 -31.09 52.49 40.35
CA ALA A 92 -31.45 53.11 39.07
C ALA A 92 -30.64 54.29 38.48
N ARG A 93 -30.49 54.25 37.15
CA ARG A 93 -30.54 55.37 36.18
C ARG A 93 -30.52 54.76 34.77
N GLY A 94 -31.31 55.15 33.79
CA GLY A 94 -32.19 56.30 33.57
C GLY A 94 -32.31 56.44 32.06
#